data_AF-A0A2P5F3T6-F1
#
_entry.id   AF-A0A2P5F3T6-F1
#
_cell.length_a   1.000
_cell.length_b   1.000
_cell.length_c   1.000
_cell.angle_alpha   90.00
_cell.angle_beta   90.00
_cell.angle_gamma   90.00
#
_symmetry.space_group_name_H-M   'P 1'
#
loop_
_entity.id
_entity.type
_entity.pdbx_description
1 polymer ?
#
loop_
_entity_poly.entity_id
_entity_poly.type
_entity_poly.pdbx_seq_one_letter_code
_entity_poly.pdbx_strand_id
1 'polypeptide(L)'
;MDWFRQSFTIKDTYFANYAETAWKEFKNSREKIDRDQQSALRKYVLGGPLACSFSWTEVNHVYIPVNAETLKLWILLVLDLSTRTIMVYNSLKGDEDNDSIIREKIEPVATLLSILLDFFWPLC
;
A
#
# COMPACT_ATOMS: atom_id res chain seq x y z
N MET A 1 -23.46 16.26 -11.09
CA MET A 1 -22.64 17.20 -10.27
C MET A 1 -22.85 16.70 -8.86
N ASP A 2 -21.98 15.77 -8.45
CA ASP A 2 -22.29 14.81 -7.40
C ASP A 2 -21.63 15.26 -6.10
N TRP A 3 -22.26 16.22 -5.47
CA TRP A 3 -21.74 16.95 -4.31
C TRP A 3 -21.82 16.17 -2.98
N PHE A 4 -22.33 14.93 -3.01
CA PHE A 4 -22.47 14.05 -1.84
C PHE A 4 -22.06 12.61 -2.12
N ARG A 5 -20.94 12.40 -2.82
CA ARG A 5 -20.37 11.06 -2.82
C ARG A 5 -19.74 10.81 -1.45
N GLN A 6 -20.35 9.93 -0.66
CA GLN A 6 -19.79 9.51 0.62
C GLN A 6 -18.42 8.88 0.35
N SER A 7 -17.37 9.48 0.93
CA SER A 7 -15.99 8.98 0.84
C SER A 7 -15.68 8.22 2.12
N PHE A 8 -15.43 6.92 1.99
CA PHE A 8 -15.02 6.07 3.11
C PHE A 8 -13.51 5.94 3.10
N THR A 9 -12.90 6.03 4.29
CA THR A 9 -11.46 6.00 4.44
C THR A 9 -11.06 5.13 5.61
N ILE A 10 -9.93 4.43 5.47
CA ILE A 10 -9.31 3.67 6.54
C ILE A 10 -7.85 4.07 6.68
N LYS A 11 -7.31 3.82 7.86
CA LYS A 11 -5.88 3.92 8.13
C LYS A 11 -5.33 2.51 8.33
N ASP A 12 -4.36 2.14 7.52
CA ASP A 12 -3.66 0.87 7.66
C ASP A 12 -2.23 1.12 8.13
N THR A 13 -2.01 0.95 9.43
CA THR A 13 -0.70 1.16 10.07
C THR A 13 0.21 -0.06 9.98
N TYR A 14 -0.26 -1.19 9.45
CA TYR A 14 0.46 -2.45 9.45
C TYR A 14 0.96 -2.85 8.06
N PHE A 15 0.24 -2.46 7.00
CA PHE A 15 0.54 -2.85 5.63
C PHE A 15 1.96 -2.49 5.18
N ALA A 16 2.50 -1.34 5.61
CA ALA A 16 3.87 -0.94 5.27
C ALA A 16 4.93 -1.96 5.75
N ASN A 17 4.78 -2.46 6.98
CA ASN A 17 5.70 -3.45 7.56
C ASN A 17 5.52 -4.83 6.89
N TYR A 18 4.27 -5.18 6.59
CA TYR A 18 3.96 -6.38 5.82
C TYR A 18 4.63 -6.33 4.44
N ALA A 19 4.46 -5.21 3.73
CA ALA A 19 5.01 -5.00 2.40
C ALA A 19 6.54 -5.09 2.39
N GLU A 20 7.21 -4.49 3.38
CA GLU A 20 8.67 -4.58 3.50
C GLU A 20 9.16 -6.02 3.74
N THR A 21 8.42 -6.80 4.52
CA THR A 21 8.75 -8.22 4.77
C THR A 21 8.54 -9.06 3.51
N ALA A 22 7.37 -8.93 2.87
CA ALA A 22 7.04 -9.64 1.64
C ALA A 22 8.02 -9.28 0.50
N TRP A 23 8.49 -8.04 0.45
CA TRP A 23 9.46 -7.58 -0.54
C TRP A 23 10.84 -8.23 -0.41
N LYS A 24 11.32 -8.45 0.83
CA LYS A 24 12.57 -9.18 1.06
C LYS A 24 12.48 -10.60 0.52
N GLU A 25 11.35 -11.27 0.76
CA GLU A 25 11.08 -12.61 0.23
C GLU A 25 10.99 -12.61 -1.30
N PHE A 26 10.28 -11.62 -1.86
CA PHE A 26 10.16 -11.43 -3.31
C PHE A 26 11.52 -11.26 -3.99
N LYS A 27 12.40 -10.38 -3.47
CA LYS A 27 13.77 -10.22 -4.01
C LYS A 27 14.58 -11.50 -3.92
N ASN A 28 14.46 -12.25 -2.83
CA ASN A 28 15.15 -13.53 -2.66
C ASN A 28 14.63 -14.63 -3.60
N SER A 29 13.38 -14.53 -4.06
CA SER A 29 12.72 -15.50 -4.94
C SER A 29 12.98 -15.32 -6.45
N ARG A 30 13.89 -14.41 -6.84
CA ARG A 30 14.04 -13.92 -8.24
C ARG A 30 12.75 -13.32 -8.79
N GLU A 31 12.11 -12.45 -8.01
CA GLU A 31 10.93 -11.68 -8.42
C GLU A 31 9.72 -12.54 -8.76
N LYS A 32 9.53 -13.65 -8.05
CA LYS A 32 8.36 -14.51 -8.16
C LYS A 32 7.58 -14.51 -6.86
N ILE A 33 6.43 -13.83 -6.85
CA ILE A 33 5.49 -14.02 -5.74
C ILE A 33 4.89 -15.42 -5.88
N ASP A 34 5.05 -16.23 -4.84
CA ASP A 34 4.41 -17.54 -4.77
C ASP A 34 2.88 -17.41 -4.57
N ARG A 35 2.13 -18.42 -5.00
CA ARG A 35 0.66 -18.46 -4.89
C ARG A 35 0.18 -18.28 -3.45
N ASP A 36 0.91 -18.80 -2.47
CA ASP A 36 0.51 -18.70 -1.07
C ASP A 36 0.67 -17.27 -0.54
N GLN A 37 1.75 -16.58 -0.93
CA GLN A 37 1.95 -15.16 -0.63
C GLN A 37 0.86 -14.29 -1.28
N GLN A 38 0.51 -14.55 -2.53
CA GLN A 38 -0.60 -13.85 -3.21
C GLN A 38 -1.93 -14.07 -2.48
N SER A 39 -2.20 -15.31 -2.04
CA SER A 39 -3.41 -15.64 -1.29
C SER A 39 -3.47 -14.95 0.07
N ALA A 40 -2.35 -14.89 0.78
CA ALA A 40 -2.25 -14.19 2.07
C ALA A 40 -2.47 -12.69 1.93
N LEU A 41 -1.80 -12.06 0.96
CA LEU A 41 -1.99 -10.66 0.57
C LEU A 41 -3.46 -10.34 0.26
N ARG A 42 -4.11 -11.19 -0.55
CA ARG A 42 -5.52 -11.03 -0.89
C ARG A 42 -6.42 -11.11 0.34
N LYS A 43 -6.20 -12.11 1.20
CA LYS A 43 -6.96 -12.26 2.44
C LYS A 43 -6.80 -11.03 3.33
N TYR A 44 -5.60 -10.48 3.45
CA TYR A 44 -5.34 -9.27 4.24
C TYR A 44 -6.21 -8.08 3.77
N VAL A 45 -6.13 -7.76 2.48
CA VAL A 45 -6.84 -6.61 1.88
C VAL A 45 -8.36 -6.79 1.91
N LEU A 46 -8.84 -8.05 1.83
CA LEU A 46 -10.26 -8.38 1.96
C LEU A 46 -10.79 -8.36 3.41
N GLY A 47 -10.00 -7.92 4.38
CA GLY A 47 -10.43 -7.94 5.79
C GLY A 47 -10.48 -9.36 6.38
N GLY A 48 -9.69 -10.28 5.83
CA GLY A 48 -9.52 -11.63 6.34
C GLY A 48 -8.93 -11.66 7.77
N PRO A 49 -8.92 -12.83 8.43
CA PRO A 49 -9.27 -13.02 9.85
C PRO A 49 -8.37 -12.39 10.91
N LEU A 50 -7.35 -11.62 10.54
CA LEU A 50 -6.30 -11.15 11.45
C LEU A 50 -6.60 -9.81 12.16
N ALA A 51 -7.63 -9.06 11.77
CA ALA A 51 -8.01 -7.86 12.51
C ALA A 51 -9.42 -7.44 12.14
N CYS A 52 -10.07 -6.64 12.99
CA CYS A 52 -11.28 -5.89 12.68
C CYS A 52 -11.04 -4.80 11.59
N SER A 53 -10.25 -5.11 10.56
CA SER A 53 -9.94 -4.23 9.44
C SER A 53 -11.11 -4.27 8.47
N PHE A 54 -11.58 -3.08 8.10
CA PHE A 54 -12.49 -2.93 6.98
C PHE A 54 -11.78 -3.42 5.72
N SER A 55 -12.53 -4.13 4.88
CA SER A 55 -12.02 -4.52 3.59
C SER A 55 -11.69 -3.27 2.79
N TRP A 56 -10.51 -3.27 2.15
CA TRP A 56 -10.14 -2.16 1.30
C TRP A 56 -11.11 -2.02 0.12
N THR A 57 -11.85 -3.07 -0.27
CA THR A 57 -12.87 -2.98 -1.32
C THR A 57 -14.09 -2.15 -0.94
N GLU A 58 -14.24 -1.78 0.34
CA GLU A 58 -15.38 -1.01 0.84
C GLU A 58 -15.07 0.48 1.02
N VAL A 59 -13.85 0.91 0.69
CA VAL A 59 -13.37 2.28 0.91
C VAL A 59 -12.86 2.93 -0.37
N ASN A 60 -12.78 4.25 -0.35
CA ASN A 60 -12.22 5.03 -1.46
C ASN A 60 -10.73 5.26 -1.28
N HIS A 61 -10.30 5.51 -0.05
CA HIS A 61 -8.92 5.82 0.26
C HIS A 61 -8.37 4.99 1.42
N VAL A 62 -7.12 4.56 1.26
CA VAL A 62 -6.35 3.89 2.32
C VAL A 62 -5.15 4.76 2.66
N TYR A 63 -5.06 5.14 3.93
CA TYR A 63 -3.96 5.94 4.48
C TYR A 63 -2.93 5.02 5.12
N ILE A 64 -1.70 5.01 4.60
CA ILE A 64 -0.64 4.11 5.03
C ILE A 64 0.55 4.96 5.51
N PRO A 65 0.75 5.12 6.83
CA PRO A 65 1.96 5.76 7.34
C PRO A 65 3.17 4.83 7.13
N VAL A 66 4.26 5.40 6.63
CA VAL A 66 5.52 4.67 6.38
C VAL A 66 6.65 5.36 7.13
N ASN A 67 7.41 4.58 7.88
CA ASN A 67 8.59 5.07 8.59
C ASN A 67 9.81 5.02 7.66
N ALA A 68 10.32 6.20 7.27
CA ALA A 68 11.60 6.34 6.58
C ALA A 68 12.70 6.53 7.63
N GLU A 69 13.09 5.43 8.29
CA GLU A 69 14.03 5.45 9.43
C GLU A 69 15.36 6.13 9.10
N THR A 70 15.90 5.89 7.90
CA THR A 70 17.13 6.52 7.39
C THR A 70 17.05 8.05 7.41
N LEU A 71 15.85 8.59 7.18
CA LEU A 71 15.55 10.03 7.19
C LEU A 71 15.00 10.53 8.53
N LYS A 72 14.78 9.62 9.50
CA LYS A 72 14.08 9.89 10.76
C LYS A 72 12.74 10.62 10.56
N LEU A 73 12.02 10.24 9.50
CA LEU A 73 10.81 10.90 9.05
C LEU A 73 9.68 9.89 8.82
N TRP A 74 8.45 10.32 9.12
CA TRP A 74 7.24 9.63 8.69
C TRP A 74 6.70 10.26 7.41
N ILE A 75 6.49 9.42 6.40
CA ILE A 75 5.75 9.80 5.19
C ILE A 75 4.36 9.18 5.25
N LEU A 76 3.41 9.78 4.55
CA LEU A 76 2.05 9.26 4.44
C LEU A 76 1.76 8.91 3.00
N LEU A 77 1.41 7.65 2.74
CA LEU A 77 0.88 7.23 1.46
C LEU A 77 -0.64 7.27 1.51
N VAL A 78 -1.24 7.81 0.46
CA VAL A 78 -2.68 7.80 0.23
C VAL A 78 -2.93 7.01 -1.03
N LEU A 79 -3.46 5.80 -0.86
CA LEU A 79 -3.92 4.98 -1.97
C LEU A 79 -5.35 5.39 -2.30
N ASP A 80 -5.55 5.90 -3.51
CA ASP A 80 -6.87 6.06 -4.10
C ASP A 80 -7.18 4.81 -4.93
N LEU A 81 -8.13 4.02 -4.43
CA LEU A 81 -8.53 2.76 -5.06
C LEU A 81 -9.35 2.97 -6.34
N SER A 82 -9.98 4.14 -6.49
CA SER A 82 -10.79 4.46 -7.68
C SER A 82 -9.93 4.82 -8.89
N THR A 83 -8.83 5.56 -8.66
CA THR A 83 -7.87 5.93 -9.69
C THR A 83 -6.66 5.01 -9.76
N ARG A 84 -6.50 4.10 -8.80
CA ARG A 84 -5.35 3.22 -8.62
C ARG A 84 -4.04 4.01 -8.50
N THR A 85 -4.09 5.13 -7.77
CA THR A 85 -2.93 6.01 -7.60
C THR A 85 -2.44 6.00 -6.16
N ILE A 86 -1.12 6.15 -6.01
CA ILE A 86 -0.48 6.34 -4.71
C ILE A 86 0.02 7.78 -4.67
N MET A 87 -0.53 8.57 -3.76
CA MET A 87 -0.04 9.92 -3.48
C MET A 87 0.85 9.89 -2.24
N VAL A 88 2.02 10.52 -2.34
CA VAL A 88 3.03 10.55 -1.29
C VAL A 88 3.04 11.93 -0.65
N TYR A 89 2.73 11.98 0.63
CA TYR A 89 2.88 13.18 1.45
C TYR A 89 4.20 13.10 2.23
N ASN A 90 5.13 13.96 1.85
CA ASN A 90 6.38 14.21 2.55
C ASN A 90 6.37 15.66 3.04
N SER A 91 6.48 15.86 4.36
CA SER A 91 6.52 17.19 4.98
C SER A 91 7.87 17.91 4.82
N LEU A 92 8.94 17.20 4.46
CA LEU A 92 10.30 17.72 4.28
C LEU A 92 10.74 17.70 2.81
N LYS A 93 9.81 17.97 1.90
CA LYS A 93 10.06 17.94 0.44
C LYS A 93 11.10 19.01 0.06
N GLY A 94 12.10 18.63 -0.75
CA GLY A 94 13.07 19.60 -1.31
C GLY A 94 14.53 19.17 -1.36
N ASP A 95 14.86 17.93 -0.99
CA ASP A 95 16.21 17.38 -1.01
C ASP A 95 16.23 16.12 -1.90
N GLU A 96 17.07 16.11 -2.94
CA GLU A 96 17.13 15.02 -3.92
C GLU A 96 17.54 13.68 -3.29
N ASP A 97 18.40 13.71 -2.26
CA ASP A 97 18.82 12.50 -1.55
C ASP A 97 17.64 11.88 -0.79
N ASN A 98 16.77 12.72 -0.22
CA ASN A 98 15.55 12.26 0.47
C ASN A 98 14.55 11.62 -0.50
N ASP A 99 14.42 12.15 -1.72
CA ASP A 99 13.50 11.62 -2.72
C ASP A 99 13.91 10.21 -3.18
N SER A 100 15.22 9.91 -3.27
CA SER A 100 15.71 8.57 -3.60
C SER A 100 15.34 7.54 -2.52
N ILE A 101 15.57 7.86 -1.25
CA ILE A 101 15.26 6.99 -0.11
C ILE A 101 13.75 6.78 0.04
N ILE A 102 12.96 7.83 -0.20
CA ILE A 102 11.50 7.73 -0.19
C ILE A 102 11.01 6.79 -1.30
N ARG A 103 11.58 6.89 -2.51
CA ARG A 103 11.25 5.97 -3.62
C ARG A 103 11.56 4.52 -3.27
N GLU A 104 12.70 4.23 -2.65
CA GLU A 104 13.05 2.87 -2.20
C GLU A 104 12.04 2.31 -1.20
N LYS A 105 11.46 3.15 -0.34
CA LYS A 105 10.42 2.74 0.61
C LYS A 105 9.05 2.56 -0.03
N ILE A 106 8.75 3.27 -1.12
CA ILE A 106 7.46 3.19 -1.81
C ILE A 106 7.43 2.03 -2.81
N GLU A 107 8.55 1.70 -3.46
CA GLU A 107 8.63 0.64 -4.47
C GLU A 107 8.04 -0.72 -4.00
N PRO A 108 8.33 -1.22 -2.79
CA PRO A 108 7.70 -2.43 -2.25
C PRO A 108 6.17 -2.33 -2.22
N VAL A 109 5.68 -1.21 -1.69
CA VAL A 109 4.24 -0.95 -1.51
C VAL A 109 3.57 -0.85 -2.88
N ALA A 110 4.13 -0.08 -3.80
CA ALA A 110 3.60 0.09 -5.15
C ALA A 110 3.58 -1.23 -5.93
N THR A 111 4.64 -2.03 -5.85
CA THR A 111 4.73 -3.31 -6.57
C THR A 111 3.68 -4.31 -6.05
N LEU A 112 3.58 -4.46 -4.73
CA LEU A 112 2.60 -5.36 -4.13
C LEU A 112 1.16 -4.88 -4.38
N LEU A 113 0.93 -3.57 -4.37
CA LEU A 113 -0.38 -3.00 -4.69
C LEU A 113 -0.79 -3.22 -6.15
N SER A 114 0.12 -3.08 -7.11
CA SER A 114 -0.18 -3.38 -8.52
C SER A 114 -0.62 -4.84 -8.67
N ILE A 115 0.09 -5.77 -8.02
CA ILE A 115 -0.24 -7.20 -8.07
C ILE A 115 -1.59 -7.49 -7.40
N LEU A 116 -1.88 -6.81 -6.29
CA LEU A 116 -3.17 -6.90 -5.60
C LEU A 116 -4.32 -6.36 -6.47
N LEU A 117 -4.18 -5.15 -7.02
CA LEU A 117 -5.22 -4.44 -7.75
C LEU A 117 -5.53 -5.06 -9.12
N ASP A 118 -4.52 -5.64 -9.79
CA ASP A 118 -4.74 -6.41 -11.02
C ASP A 118 -5.61 -7.65 -10.77
N PHE A 119 -5.62 -8.18 -9.55
CA PHE A 119 -6.42 -9.34 -9.16
C PHE A 119 -7.85 -9.03 -8.74
N PHE A 120 -8.15 -7.83 -8.23
CA PHE A 120 -9.48 -7.48 -7.74
C PHE A 120 -10.49 -7.16 -8.86
N TRP A 121 -10.01 -6.86 -10.06
CA TRP A 121 -10.84 -6.29 -11.12
C TRP A 121 -11.20 -7.19 -12.33
N PRO A 122 -10.75 -8.46 -12.50
CA PRO A 122 -11.36 -9.36 -13.47
C PRO A 122 -12.74 -9.92 -13.04
N LEU A 123 -13.27 -9.47 -11.89
CA LEU A 123 -14.54 -9.94 -11.31
C LEU A 123 -15.64 -8.86 -11.25
N CYS A 124 -15.44 -7.72 -11.93
CA CYS A 124 -16.46 -6.70 -12.19
C CYS A 124 -16.81 -6.69 -13.68
#